data_AF-A0A9R1HVA7-F1
#
_entry.id   AF-A0A9R1HVA7-F1
#
_cell.length_a   1.000
_cell.length_b   1.000
_cell.length_c   1.000
_cell.angle_alpha   90.00
_cell.angle_beta   90.00
_cell.angle_gamma   90.00
#
_symmetry.space_group_name_H-M   'P 1'
#
loop_
_entity.id
_entity.type
_entity.pdbx_description
1 polymer ?
#
loop_
_entity_poly.entity_id
_entity_poly.type
_entity_poly.pdbx_seq_one_letter_code
_entity_poly.pdbx_strand_id
1 'polypeptide(L)'
;MVPLLHPFPAIYWLGPVGQRILHHTKSHTHEVHCSRERSRAAWKAVDEYLMPFVEKEKYELPSKCRLRPENDMFREQEQHKIHFDVNEWRCGFCKKSFRAEKFIDQHFANRHSNLLDNSQGRCLADLCGALHCDLTMEFKKPKSKCNAAAAARNRHLCESLADSCFPVNQGHSASRLHEFFLRQFCDAHTCNGASKPFPKGGRKQTNRFYLALCILTMLLLPVFYLIVFLHQREMKKGDQVFKRIGKTVHKKKPS
;
A
#
# COMPACT_ATOMS: atom_id res chain seq x y z
N MET A 1 -44.63 -70.70 -48.70
CA MET A 1 -43.53 -71.66 -48.50
C MET A 1 -42.23 -70.89 -48.35
N VAL A 2 -41.66 -70.88 -47.13
CA VAL A 2 -40.22 -70.64 -46.88
C VAL A 2 -39.49 -71.81 -47.59
N PRO A 3 -38.24 -71.74 -48.13
CA PRO A 3 -37.10 -71.15 -47.41
C PRO A 3 -35.79 -70.72 -48.15
N LEU A 4 -34.96 -69.97 -47.39
CA LEU A 4 -33.50 -70.09 -47.15
C LEU A 4 -32.42 -69.63 -48.18
N LEU A 5 -31.63 -68.66 -47.68
CA LEU A 5 -30.16 -68.58 -47.53
C LEU A 5 -29.22 -68.36 -48.73
N HIS A 6 -28.43 -67.28 -48.62
CA HIS A 6 -26.98 -67.19 -48.91
C HIS A 6 -26.44 -65.84 -48.33
N PRO A 7 -25.12 -65.59 -48.14
CA PRO A 7 -24.43 -65.62 -46.84
C PRO A 7 -23.76 -64.28 -46.41
N PHE A 8 -23.22 -64.23 -45.17
CA PHE A 8 -22.20 -63.28 -44.65
C PHE A 8 -20.93 -63.22 -45.54
N PRO A 9 -19.99 -62.23 -45.48
CA PRO A 9 -19.55 -61.34 -44.37
C PRO A 9 -19.47 -59.84 -44.83
N ALA A 10 -18.99 -58.81 -44.13
CA ALA A 10 -17.86 -58.64 -43.23
C ALA A 10 -18.00 -57.37 -42.37
N ILE A 11 -17.39 -57.44 -41.20
CA ILE A 11 -17.30 -56.43 -40.17
C ILE A 11 -16.21 -55.42 -40.57
N TYR A 12 -16.55 -54.13 -40.62
CA TYR A 12 -15.59 -53.05 -40.40
C TYR A 12 -16.17 -52.04 -39.42
N TRP A 13 -15.44 -51.89 -38.32
CA TRP A 13 -15.68 -50.97 -37.22
C TRP A 13 -15.43 -49.51 -37.66
N LEU A 14 -16.45 -48.66 -37.55
CA LEU A 14 -16.30 -47.21 -37.50
C LEU A 14 -17.05 -46.71 -36.26
N GLY A 15 -16.28 -46.22 -35.28
CA GLY A 15 -16.80 -45.77 -33.99
C GLY A 15 -17.60 -44.46 -34.09
N PRO A 16 -18.53 -44.19 -33.16
CA PRO A 16 -19.20 -42.91 -33.08
C PRO A 16 -18.44 -41.91 -32.20
N VAL A 17 -18.31 -40.70 -32.76
CA VAL A 17 -17.87 -39.45 -32.13
C VAL A 17 -19.07 -38.77 -31.44
N GLY A 18 -18.82 -38.21 -30.25
CA GLY A 18 -19.69 -37.23 -29.57
C GLY A 18 -20.80 -37.84 -28.71
N GLN A 19 -21.15 -37.36 -27.52
CA GLN A 19 -20.81 -36.12 -26.84
C GLN A 19 -21.25 -36.31 -25.38
N ARG A 20 -20.31 -36.49 -24.44
CA ARG A 20 -20.65 -36.53 -23.00
C ARG A 20 -20.88 -35.09 -22.56
N ILE A 21 -22.14 -34.65 -22.52
CA ILE A 21 -22.56 -33.46 -21.79
C ILE A 21 -22.38 -33.79 -20.30
N LEU A 22 -21.18 -33.55 -19.80
CA LEU A 22 -20.92 -33.51 -18.37
C LEU A 22 -21.56 -32.19 -17.91
N HIS A 23 -22.78 -32.30 -17.38
CA HIS A 23 -23.43 -31.23 -16.64
C HIS A 23 -22.56 -30.95 -15.41
N HIS A 24 -21.53 -30.14 -15.60
CA HIS A 24 -20.74 -29.60 -14.50
C HIS A 24 -21.66 -28.60 -13.82
N THR A 25 -22.43 -29.08 -12.85
CA THR A 25 -22.94 -28.25 -11.76
C THR A 25 -21.72 -27.73 -11.02
N LYS A 26 -21.09 -26.68 -11.57
CA LYS A 26 -20.19 -25.81 -10.80
C LYS A 26 -21.06 -25.27 -9.68
N SER A 27 -20.86 -25.79 -8.47
CA SER A 27 -21.17 -25.02 -7.27
C SER A 27 -20.53 -23.66 -7.49
N HIS A 28 -21.32 -22.59 -7.53
CA HIS A 28 -20.81 -21.23 -7.65
C HIS A 28 -20.00 -20.89 -6.39
N THR A 29 -18.75 -21.36 -6.33
CA THR A 29 -17.71 -20.71 -5.55
C THR A 29 -17.50 -19.37 -6.22
N HIS A 30 -17.95 -18.31 -5.55
CA HIS A 30 -17.86 -16.94 -6.02
C HIS A 30 -16.38 -16.55 -6.14
N GLU A 31 -15.81 -16.74 -7.33
CA GLU A 31 -14.39 -16.54 -7.60
C GLU A 31 -14.11 -15.04 -7.78
N VAL A 32 -13.56 -14.42 -6.75
CA VAL A 32 -13.18 -13.01 -6.76
C VAL A 32 -11.99 -12.81 -7.72
N HIS A 33 -12.24 -12.22 -8.89
CA HIS A 33 -11.23 -11.95 -9.92
C HIS A 33 -10.32 -10.73 -9.61
N CYS A 34 -10.45 -10.13 -8.42
CA CYS A 34 -9.70 -8.94 -8.04
C CYS A 34 -8.38 -9.30 -7.32
N SER A 35 -7.25 -8.82 -7.85
CA SER A 35 -5.94 -9.00 -7.20
C SER A 35 -5.80 -8.10 -5.97
N ARG A 36 -5.76 -8.71 -4.77
CA ARG A 36 -5.60 -8.00 -3.49
C ARG A 36 -4.34 -7.13 -3.44
N GLU A 37 -3.19 -7.68 -3.80
CA GLU A 37 -1.91 -6.97 -3.76
C GLU A 37 -1.94 -5.72 -4.65
N ARG A 38 -2.49 -5.84 -5.87
CA ARG A 38 -2.67 -4.70 -6.77
C ARG A 38 -3.68 -3.70 -6.23
N SER A 39 -4.77 -4.14 -5.62
CA SER A 39 -5.74 -3.26 -4.95
C SER A 39 -5.09 -2.45 -3.82
N ARG A 40 -4.25 -3.11 -3.01
CA ARG A 40 -3.45 -2.49 -1.94
C ARG A 40 -2.49 -1.44 -2.51
N ALA A 41 -1.81 -1.75 -3.61
CA ALA A 41 -0.92 -0.82 -4.31
C ALA A 41 -1.69 0.40 -4.86
N ALA A 42 -2.86 0.17 -5.47
CA ALA A 42 -3.74 1.24 -5.97
C ALA A 42 -4.19 2.16 -4.83
N TRP A 43 -4.65 1.58 -3.72
CA TRP A 43 -5.02 2.36 -2.55
C TRP A 43 -3.84 3.17 -1.99
N LYS A 44 -2.65 2.56 -1.89
CA LYS A 44 -1.44 3.25 -1.44
C LYS A 44 -1.11 4.45 -2.32
N ALA A 45 -1.22 4.31 -3.65
CA ALA A 45 -1.03 5.43 -4.57
C ALA A 45 -2.04 6.56 -4.34
N VAL A 46 -3.32 6.21 -4.10
CA VAL A 46 -4.37 7.18 -3.78
C VAL A 46 -4.10 7.88 -2.44
N ASP A 47 -3.84 7.12 -1.37
CA ASP A 47 -3.59 7.66 -0.03
C ASP A 47 -2.35 8.54 0.03
N GLU A 48 -1.29 8.17 -0.68
CA GLU A 48 -0.04 8.91 -0.65
C GLU A 48 -0.07 10.14 -1.57
N TYR A 49 -0.62 10.03 -2.78
CA TYR A 49 -0.48 11.06 -3.81
C TYR A 49 -1.74 11.88 -4.09
N LEU A 50 -2.92 11.47 -3.60
CA LEU A 50 -4.19 12.17 -3.82
C LEU A 50 -4.84 12.66 -2.53
N MET A 51 -5.03 11.77 -1.54
CA MET A 51 -5.79 12.09 -0.32
C MET A 51 -5.31 13.33 0.43
N PRO A 52 -3.99 13.66 0.54
CA PRO A 52 -3.55 14.87 1.22
C PRO A 52 -4.11 16.16 0.60
N PHE A 53 -4.39 16.17 -0.71
CA PHE A 53 -4.95 17.32 -1.41
C PHE A 53 -6.46 17.37 -1.28
N VAL A 54 -7.13 16.22 -1.32
CA VAL A 54 -8.58 16.09 -1.09
C VAL A 54 -8.94 16.57 0.32
N GLU A 55 -8.19 16.12 1.32
CA GLU A 55 -8.32 16.54 2.73
C GLU A 55 -8.07 18.04 2.90
N LYS A 56 -7.03 18.58 2.23
CA LYS A 56 -6.69 20.00 2.30
C LYS A 56 -7.78 20.91 1.73
N GLU A 57 -8.39 20.51 0.61
CA GLU A 57 -9.50 21.24 -0.01
C GLU A 57 -10.86 20.93 0.65
N LYS A 58 -10.87 20.08 1.71
CA LYS A 58 -12.08 19.62 2.43
C LYS A 58 -13.16 19.08 1.48
N TYR A 59 -12.72 18.38 0.44
CA TYR A 59 -13.60 17.89 -0.59
C TYR A 59 -14.12 16.50 -0.25
N GLU A 60 -15.43 16.30 -0.40
CA GLU A 60 -16.07 15.00 -0.24
C GLU A 60 -16.20 14.32 -1.60
N LEU A 61 -15.62 13.12 -1.74
CA LEU A 61 -15.71 12.35 -2.98
C LEU A 61 -17.16 11.91 -3.23
N PRO A 62 -17.68 12.05 -4.47
CA PRO A 62 -19.01 11.57 -4.82
C PRO A 62 -19.21 10.10 -4.47
N SER A 63 -20.43 9.69 -4.09
CA SER A 63 -20.71 8.31 -3.68
C SER A 63 -20.38 7.26 -4.74
N LYS A 64 -20.47 7.63 -6.02
CA LYS A 64 -20.14 6.78 -7.17
C LYS A 64 -18.65 6.77 -7.52
N CYS A 65 -17.84 7.63 -6.93
CA CYS A 65 -16.41 7.71 -7.22
C CYS A 65 -15.70 6.42 -6.75
N ARG A 66 -14.97 5.77 -7.65
CA ARG A 66 -14.26 4.52 -7.34
C ARG A 66 -13.09 4.71 -6.37
N LEU A 67 -12.54 5.92 -6.28
CA LEU A 67 -11.43 6.25 -5.37
C LEU A 67 -11.88 6.51 -3.93
N ARG A 68 -13.20 6.47 -3.68
CA ARG A 68 -13.75 6.64 -2.35
C ARG A 68 -13.38 5.44 -1.44
N PRO A 69 -12.91 5.65 -0.20
CA PRO A 69 -12.47 4.58 0.68
C PRO A 69 -13.49 3.46 0.90
N GLU A 70 -14.77 3.79 0.94
CA GLU A 70 -15.87 2.86 1.16
C GLU A 70 -16.18 1.99 -0.07
N ASN A 71 -15.71 2.39 -1.25
CA ASN A 71 -15.93 1.68 -2.51
C ASN A 71 -14.81 0.67 -2.83
N ASP A 72 -13.76 0.59 -2.02
CA ASP A 72 -12.72 -0.44 -2.13
C ASP A 72 -13.17 -1.75 -1.47
N MET A 73 -13.34 -2.80 -2.28
CA MET A 73 -13.83 -4.09 -1.80
C MET A 73 -12.99 -4.72 -0.68
N PHE A 74 -11.67 -4.46 -0.67
CA PHE A 74 -10.77 -5.05 0.33
C PHE A 74 -10.56 -4.15 1.53
N ARG A 75 -11.12 -2.93 1.52
CA ARG A 75 -10.87 -1.91 2.55
C ARG A 75 -11.04 -2.44 3.95
N GLU A 76 -12.19 -3.06 4.22
CA GLU A 76 -12.55 -3.50 5.56
C GLU A 76 -11.57 -4.56 6.05
N GLN A 77 -11.18 -5.50 5.19
CA GLN A 77 -10.21 -6.53 5.56
C GLN A 77 -8.80 -5.97 5.78
N GLU A 78 -8.37 -5.02 4.96
CA GLU A 78 -7.07 -4.36 5.12
C GLU A 78 -7.01 -3.51 6.40
N GLN A 79 -8.11 -2.85 6.79
CA GLN A 79 -8.21 -2.12 8.07
C GLN A 79 -8.17 -3.05 9.29
N HIS A 80 -8.66 -4.29 9.12
CA HIS A 80 -8.64 -5.32 10.16
C HIS A 80 -7.39 -6.21 10.10
N LYS A 81 -6.37 -5.82 9.35
CA LYS A 81 -5.08 -6.50 9.32
C LYS A 81 -4.15 -5.84 10.33
N ILE A 82 -3.99 -6.47 11.50
CA ILE A 82 -3.22 -5.92 12.61
C ILE A 82 -1.79 -6.47 12.55
N HIS A 83 -0.79 -5.59 12.45
CA HIS A 83 0.62 -5.97 12.59
C HIS A 83 1.04 -5.74 14.04
N PHE A 84 1.15 -6.82 14.81
CA PHE A 84 1.42 -6.75 16.25
C PHE A 84 2.92 -6.73 16.55
N ASP A 85 3.70 -7.55 15.84
CA ASP A 85 5.16 -7.66 15.96
C ASP A 85 5.76 -8.01 14.58
N VAL A 86 7.10 -7.92 14.43
CA VAL A 86 7.86 -8.14 13.18
C VAL A 86 7.42 -9.40 12.42
N ASN A 87 7.07 -10.46 13.14
CA ASN A 87 6.63 -11.74 12.58
C ASN A 87 5.23 -12.15 13.07
N GLU A 88 4.41 -11.21 13.53
CA GLU A 88 3.06 -11.51 14.02
C GLU A 88 2.00 -10.59 13.39
N TRP A 89 1.20 -11.19 12.51
CA TRP A 89 0.02 -10.60 11.89
C TRP A 89 -1.23 -11.19 12.52
N ARG A 90 -2.21 -10.36 12.90
CA ARG A 90 -3.45 -10.81 13.55
C ARG A 90 -4.68 -10.38 12.78
N CYS A 91 -5.61 -11.31 12.59
CA CYS A 91 -6.91 -11.04 11.99
C CYS A 91 -7.79 -10.26 12.99
N GLY A 92 -8.26 -9.08 12.60
CA GLY A 92 -9.11 -8.23 13.42
C GLY A 92 -10.48 -8.83 13.72
N PHE A 93 -11.01 -9.70 12.84
CA PHE A 93 -12.32 -10.32 12.99
C PHE A 93 -12.33 -11.49 13.97
N CYS A 94 -11.43 -12.47 13.79
CA CYS A 94 -11.41 -13.72 14.57
C CYS A 94 -10.19 -13.88 15.49
N LYS A 95 -9.32 -12.86 15.56
CA LYS A 95 -8.13 -12.78 16.43
C LYS A 95 -7.06 -13.85 16.21
N LYS A 96 -7.13 -14.64 15.13
CA LYS A 96 -6.07 -15.58 14.74
C LYS A 96 -4.79 -14.85 14.36
N SER A 97 -3.65 -15.34 14.84
CA SER A 97 -2.32 -14.83 14.51
C SER A 97 -1.64 -15.67 13.42
N PHE A 98 -0.78 -15.03 12.65
CA PHE A 98 -0.09 -15.55 11.47
C PHE A 98 1.34 -15.03 11.44
N ARG A 99 2.26 -15.84 10.92
CA ARG A 99 3.69 -15.50 10.90
C ARG A 99 4.07 -14.45 9.85
N ALA A 100 3.26 -14.27 8.81
CA ALA A 100 3.56 -13.40 7.69
C ALA A 100 2.28 -12.87 7.03
N GLU A 101 2.39 -11.73 6.36
CA GLU A 101 1.27 -11.04 5.70
C GLU A 101 0.55 -11.94 4.68
N LYS A 102 1.31 -12.72 3.90
CA LYS A 102 0.74 -13.66 2.93
C LYS A 102 -0.24 -14.67 3.53
N PHE A 103 -0.02 -15.08 4.79
CA PHE A 103 -0.85 -16.09 5.44
C PHE A 103 -2.15 -15.49 5.97
N ILE A 104 -2.12 -14.25 6.45
CA ILE A 104 -3.34 -13.53 6.84
C ILE A 104 -4.17 -13.15 5.60
N ASP A 105 -3.52 -12.77 4.50
CA ASP A 105 -4.19 -12.48 3.21
C ASP A 105 -4.91 -13.73 2.68
N GLN A 106 -4.24 -14.89 2.71
CA GLN A 106 -4.86 -16.16 2.36
C GLN A 106 -6.00 -16.54 3.32
N HIS A 107 -5.84 -16.28 4.61
CA HIS A 107 -6.90 -16.48 5.60
C HIS A 107 -8.13 -15.63 5.28
N PHE A 108 -7.97 -14.35 4.92
CA PHE A 108 -9.10 -13.50 4.52
C PHE A 108 -9.83 -14.05 3.29
N ALA A 109 -9.09 -14.50 2.28
CA ALA A 109 -9.68 -15.11 1.08
C ALA A 109 -10.48 -16.39 1.38
N ASN A 110 -10.03 -17.20 2.34
CA ASN A 110 -10.65 -18.49 2.64
C ASN A 110 -11.77 -18.43 3.69
N ARG A 111 -11.65 -17.53 4.68
CA ARG A 111 -12.51 -17.53 5.89
C ARG A 111 -13.37 -16.29 6.05
N HIS A 112 -13.04 -15.21 5.34
CA HIS A 112 -13.74 -13.93 5.42
C HIS A 112 -14.14 -13.40 4.04
N SER A 113 -14.19 -14.27 3.02
CA SER A 113 -14.64 -13.90 1.67
C SER A 113 -16.08 -13.40 1.63
N ASN A 114 -16.90 -13.82 2.60
CA ASN A 114 -18.28 -13.36 2.77
C ASN A 114 -18.40 -11.89 3.20
N LEU A 115 -17.32 -11.27 3.69
CA LEU A 115 -17.28 -9.84 4.03
C LEU A 115 -16.94 -8.95 2.83
N LEU A 116 -16.70 -9.54 1.65
CA LEU A 116 -16.39 -8.79 0.44
C LEU A 116 -17.67 -8.38 -0.29
N ASP A 117 -17.79 -7.09 -0.61
CA ASP A 117 -18.77 -6.61 -1.57
C ASP A 117 -18.20 -6.74 -2.98
N ASN A 118 -18.66 -7.75 -3.72
CA ASN A 118 -18.23 -8.01 -5.09
C ASN A 118 -19.07 -7.26 -6.14
N SER A 119 -19.74 -6.17 -5.77
CA SER A 119 -20.41 -5.33 -6.76
C SER A 119 -19.43 -4.83 -7.82
N GLN A 120 -19.89 -4.80 -9.07
CA GLN A 120 -19.08 -4.37 -10.21
C GLN A 120 -18.51 -2.97 -9.97
N GLY A 121 -17.22 -2.79 -10.25
CA GLY A 121 -16.53 -1.50 -10.14
C GLY A 121 -15.81 -1.23 -8.81
N ARG A 122 -15.92 -2.10 -7.81
CA ARG A 122 -15.25 -1.94 -6.50
C ARG A 122 -13.82 -2.48 -6.40
N CYS A 123 -13.35 -3.16 -7.44
CA CYS A 123 -11.97 -3.64 -7.50
C CYS A 123 -11.04 -2.48 -7.86
N LEU A 124 -10.20 -2.02 -6.92
CA LEU A 124 -9.20 -0.97 -7.23
C LEU A 124 -8.05 -1.49 -8.09
N ALA A 125 -7.81 -2.80 -8.12
CA ALA A 125 -6.76 -3.39 -8.96
C ALA A 125 -6.97 -3.10 -10.46
N ASP A 126 -8.22 -2.94 -10.89
CA ASP A 126 -8.56 -2.56 -12.27
C ASP A 126 -8.05 -1.16 -12.62
N LEU A 127 -7.88 -0.29 -11.61
CA LEU A 127 -7.40 1.08 -11.77
C LEU A 127 -5.88 1.17 -11.76
N CYS A 128 -5.16 0.06 -11.53
CA CYS A 128 -3.70 0.13 -11.35
C CYS A 128 -2.95 0.67 -12.55
N GLY A 129 -3.45 0.42 -13.76
CA GLY A 129 -2.87 0.99 -14.98
C GLY A 129 -2.96 2.51 -14.98
N ALA A 130 -4.09 3.08 -14.55
CA ALA A 130 -4.30 4.52 -14.45
C ALA A 130 -3.55 5.16 -13.27
N LEU A 131 -3.44 4.45 -12.14
CA LEU A 131 -2.88 4.95 -10.88
C LEU A 131 -1.37 4.71 -10.70
N HIS A 132 -0.68 4.14 -11.69
CA HIS A 132 0.76 3.82 -11.62
C HIS A 132 1.16 2.92 -10.44
N CYS A 133 0.34 1.89 -10.12
CA CYS A 133 0.61 0.97 -9.00
C CYS A 133 2.01 0.36 -9.01
N ASP A 134 2.59 0.10 -10.20
CA ASP A 134 3.93 -0.50 -10.34
C ASP A 134 5.03 0.33 -9.66
N LEU A 135 4.80 1.62 -9.39
CA LEU A 135 5.73 2.48 -8.66
C LEU A 135 5.65 2.30 -7.14
N THR A 136 4.50 1.83 -6.65
CA THR A 136 4.23 1.65 -5.22
C THR A 136 4.52 0.23 -4.73
N MET A 137 4.64 -0.73 -5.66
CA MET A 137 5.01 -2.12 -5.39
C MET A 137 6.51 -2.25 -5.18
N GLU A 138 6.92 -3.08 -4.21
CA GLU A 138 8.33 -3.24 -3.81
C GLU A 138 9.18 -3.91 -4.90
N PHE A 139 8.56 -4.73 -5.75
CA PHE A 139 9.23 -5.38 -6.86
C PHE A 139 9.23 -4.48 -8.10
N LYS A 140 10.35 -3.79 -8.31
CA LYS A 140 10.59 -3.04 -9.56
C LYS A 140 10.64 -4.03 -10.72
N LYS A 141 9.58 -4.09 -11.52
CA LYS A 141 9.62 -4.81 -12.79
C LYS A 141 10.67 -4.16 -13.70
N PRO A 142 11.41 -4.95 -14.50
CA PRO A 142 12.26 -4.40 -15.54
C PRO A 142 11.44 -3.45 -16.42
N LYS A 143 12.00 -2.28 -16.74
CA LYS A 143 11.34 -1.33 -17.65
C LYS A 143 11.14 -2.03 -18.99
N SER A 144 9.90 -2.42 -19.30
CA SER A 144 9.54 -2.90 -20.62
C SER A 144 9.49 -1.71 -21.59
N LYS A 145 9.66 -1.99 -22.89
CA LYS A 145 9.43 -0.98 -23.92
C LYS A 145 8.01 -0.43 -23.80
N CYS A 146 7.84 0.88 -23.97
CA CYS A 146 6.53 1.51 -23.87
C CYS A 146 5.54 0.88 -24.85
N ASN A 147 4.34 0.56 -24.36
CA ASN A 147 3.22 0.13 -25.19
C ASN A 147 2.26 1.32 -25.35
N ALA A 148 2.25 1.92 -26.54
CA ALA A 148 1.43 3.10 -26.84
C ALA A 148 -0.08 2.84 -26.64
N ALA A 149 -0.56 1.64 -27.02
CA ALA A 149 -1.96 1.27 -26.83
C ALA A 149 -2.32 1.12 -25.34
N ALA A 150 -1.41 0.59 -24.53
CA ALA A 150 -1.62 0.51 -23.08
C ALA A 150 -1.60 1.90 -22.43
N ALA A 151 -0.66 2.77 -22.83
CA ALA A 151 -0.60 4.15 -22.35
C ALA A 151 -1.89 4.92 -22.69
N ALA A 152 -2.38 4.83 -23.94
CA ALA A 152 -3.63 5.47 -24.34
C ALA A 152 -4.84 4.96 -23.54
N ARG A 153 -4.96 3.63 -23.35
CA ARG A 153 -6.04 3.05 -22.53
C ARG A 153 -5.99 3.50 -21.08
N ASN A 154 -4.80 3.50 -20.47
CA ASN A 154 -4.62 3.94 -19.08
C ASN A 154 -4.91 5.44 -18.93
N ARG A 155 -4.54 6.25 -19.93
CA ARG A 155 -4.86 7.67 -19.98
C ARG A 155 -6.37 7.91 -19.97
N HIS A 156 -7.11 7.28 -20.88
CA HIS A 156 -8.57 7.43 -20.92
C HIS A 156 -9.25 6.94 -19.64
N LEU A 157 -8.79 5.83 -19.08
CA LEU A 157 -9.29 5.36 -17.78
C LEU A 157 -9.03 6.39 -16.66
N CYS A 158 -7.85 7.00 -16.66
CA CYS A 158 -7.48 8.04 -15.71
C CYS A 158 -8.33 9.30 -15.85
N GLU A 159 -8.55 9.78 -17.08
CA GLU A 159 -9.40 10.95 -17.38
C GLU A 159 -10.86 10.68 -16.94
N SER A 160 -11.40 9.50 -17.26
CA SER A 160 -12.75 9.10 -16.82
C SER A 160 -12.89 9.02 -15.28
N LEU A 161 -11.82 8.62 -14.57
CA LEU A 161 -11.79 8.70 -13.11
C LEU A 161 -11.82 10.16 -12.62
N ALA A 162 -11.08 11.06 -13.28
CA ALA A 162 -11.06 12.47 -12.94
C ALA A 162 -12.46 13.09 -13.11
N ASP A 163 -13.15 12.78 -14.21
CA ASP A 163 -14.51 13.26 -14.49
C ASP A 163 -15.53 12.77 -13.46
N SER A 164 -15.45 11.49 -13.08
CA SER A 164 -16.41 10.87 -12.15
C SER A 164 -16.18 11.23 -10.69
N CYS A 165 -14.92 11.44 -10.28
CA CYS A 165 -14.56 11.76 -8.89
C CYS A 165 -14.47 13.28 -8.63
N PHE A 166 -14.09 14.07 -9.64
CA PHE A 166 -13.88 15.51 -9.55
C PHE A 166 -14.61 16.24 -10.69
N PRO A 167 -15.95 16.21 -10.73
CA PRO A 167 -16.72 16.86 -11.78
C PRO A 167 -16.58 18.39 -11.70
N VAL A 168 -16.08 19.01 -12.76
CA VAL A 168 -15.73 20.45 -12.80
C VAL A 168 -16.91 21.40 -12.55
N ASN A 169 -18.14 20.93 -12.74
CA ASN A 169 -19.37 21.69 -12.51
C ASN A 169 -19.84 21.68 -11.03
N GLN A 170 -19.19 20.93 -10.14
CA GLN A 170 -19.55 20.84 -8.72
C GLN A 170 -18.77 21.81 -7.82
N GLY A 171 -18.25 22.89 -8.40
CA GLY A 171 -17.62 24.00 -7.67
C GLY A 171 -16.10 24.09 -7.82
N HIS A 172 -15.54 25.14 -7.23
CA HIS A 172 -14.12 25.48 -7.39
C HIS A 172 -13.17 24.40 -6.87
N SER A 173 -13.46 23.79 -5.71
CA SER A 173 -12.63 22.71 -5.15
C SER A 173 -12.60 21.49 -6.07
N ALA A 174 -13.76 21.10 -6.63
CA ALA A 174 -13.86 20.00 -7.58
C ALA A 174 -13.03 20.28 -8.84
N SER A 175 -13.16 21.48 -9.42
CA SER A 175 -12.38 21.89 -10.59
C SER A 175 -10.87 21.90 -10.34
N ARG A 176 -10.41 22.40 -9.18
CA ARG A 176 -8.99 22.39 -8.80
C ARG A 176 -8.45 20.97 -8.59
N LEU A 177 -9.23 20.11 -7.95
CA LEU A 177 -8.85 18.71 -7.74
C LEU A 177 -8.87 17.91 -9.04
N HIS A 178 -9.77 18.24 -9.97
CA HIS A 178 -9.80 17.66 -11.31
C HIS A 178 -8.50 17.96 -12.07
N GLU A 179 -8.13 19.23 -12.17
CA GLU A 179 -6.88 19.65 -12.83
C GLU A 179 -5.66 19.05 -12.12
N PHE A 180 -5.68 19.03 -10.79
CA PHE A 180 -4.62 18.38 -9.99
C PHE A 180 -4.50 16.90 -10.32
N PHE A 181 -5.60 16.16 -10.36
CA PHE A 181 -5.60 14.72 -10.62
C PHE A 181 -5.07 14.41 -12.02
N LEU A 182 -5.50 15.17 -13.04
CA LEU A 182 -5.00 15.03 -14.42
C LEU A 182 -3.48 15.19 -14.49
N ARG A 183 -2.93 16.25 -13.87
CA ARG A 183 -1.47 16.49 -13.86
C ARG A 183 -0.70 15.48 -13.02
N GLN A 184 -1.30 15.03 -11.92
CA GLN A 184 -0.64 14.16 -10.95
C GLN A 184 -0.56 12.70 -11.44
N PHE A 185 -1.61 12.23 -12.12
CA PHE A 185 -1.77 10.83 -12.54
C PHE A 185 -1.81 10.66 -14.07
N CYS A 186 -2.58 11.47 -14.79
CA CYS A 186 -2.96 11.16 -16.17
C CYS A 186 -1.91 11.60 -17.20
N ASP A 187 -1.26 12.76 -17.03
CA ASP A 187 -0.27 13.28 -17.98
C ASP A 187 0.92 12.35 -18.19
N ALA A 188 1.26 11.55 -17.16
CA ALA A 188 2.32 10.55 -17.20
C ALA A 188 2.06 9.38 -18.17
N HIS A 189 0.82 9.20 -18.65
CA HIS A 189 0.46 8.16 -19.62
C HIS A 189 0.85 8.55 -21.06
N THR A 190 2.15 8.65 -21.31
CA THR A 190 2.74 8.91 -22.63
C THR A 190 4.01 8.09 -22.85
N CYS A 191 4.33 7.77 -24.10
CA CYS A 191 5.58 7.09 -24.46
C CYS A 191 6.76 8.05 -24.68
N ASN A 192 6.53 9.36 -24.66
CA ASN A 192 7.57 10.35 -25.00
C ASN A 192 8.57 10.59 -23.86
N GLY A 193 8.40 9.96 -22.69
CA GLY A 193 9.30 10.05 -21.54
C GLY A 193 9.36 11.42 -20.84
N ALA A 194 8.62 12.42 -21.34
CA ALA A 194 8.67 13.79 -20.85
C ALA A 194 7.98 14.01 -19.49
N SER A 195 6.89 13.27 -19.23
CA SER A 195 6.05 13.45 -18.04
C SER A 195 6.33 12.37 -17.00
N LYS A 196 6.73 12.80 -15.80
CA LYS A 196 6.91 11.91 -14.65
C LYS A 196 5.59 11.78 -13.88
N PRO A 197 5.22 10.58 -13.43
CA PRO A 197 4.10 10.41 -12.51
C PRO A 197 4.40 11.11 -11.18
N PHE A 198 3.36 11.64 -10.54
CA PHE A 198 3.43 12.33 -9.25
C PHE A 198 4.38 13.55 -9.18
N PRO A 199 4.29 14.52 -10.12
CA PRO A 199 5.19 15.68 -10.17
C PRO A 199 5.15 16.54 -8.90
N LYS A 200 4.00 16.62 -8.21
CA LYS A 200 3.87 17.37 -6.95
C LYS A 200 4.32 16.59 -5.71
N GLY A 201 4.76 15.34 -5.88
CA GLY A 201 5.06 14.43 -4.80
C GLY A 201 3.82 14.00 -4.02
N GLY A 202 4.03 13.12 -3.04
CA GLY A 202 2.99 12.62 -2.15
C GLY A 202 3.17 13.09 -0.71
N ARG A 203 2.40 12.49 0.19
CA ARG A 203 2.49 12.67 1.65
C ARG A 203 3.92 12.34 2.09
N LYS A 204 4.64 13.34 2.61
CA LYS A 204 5.95 13.10 3.22
C LYS A 204 5.74 12.29 4.50
N GLN A 205 6.14 11.03 4.49
CA GLN A 205 6.18 10.22 5.71
C GLN A 205 7.30 10.79 6.60
N THR A 206 6.96 11.69 7.52
CA THR A 206 7.88 12.08 8.59
C THR A 206 8.13 10.84 9.42
N ASN A 207 9.33 10.28 9.34
CA ASN A 207 9.70 9.10 10.10
C ASN A 207 9.55 9.43 11.59
N ARG A 208 8.50 8.91 12.24
CA ARG A 208 8.20 9.17 13.65
C ARG A 208 9.38 8.81 14.55
N PHE A 209 10.16 7.78 14.16
CA PHE A 209 11.39 7.41 14.84
C PHE A 209 12.48 8.48 14.73
N TYR A 210 12.59 9.14 13.57
CA TYR A 210 13.53 10.25 13.39
C TYR A 210 13.15 11.43 14.29
N LEU A 211 11.86 11.79 14.35
CA LEU A 211 11.39 12.83 15.27
C LEU A 211 11.63 12.47 16.74
N ALA A 212 11.34 11.23 17.14
CA ALA A 212 11.61 10.74 18.50
C ALA A 212 13.11 10.78 18.83
N LEU A 213 13.98 10.40 17.88
CA LEU A 213 15.42 10.46 18.04
C LEU A 213 15.91 11.92 18.19
N CYS A 214 15.38 12.85 17.39
CA CYS A 214 15.68 14.28 17.53
C CYS A 214 15.25 14.84 18.90
N ILE A 215 14.09 14.44 19.42
CA ILE A 215 13.65 14.87 20.76
C ILE A 215 14.57 14.30 21.84
N LEU A 216 14.93 13.02 21.74
CA LEU A 216 15.82 12.36 22.68
C LEU A 216 17.20 13.02 22.72
N THR A 217 17.78 13.35 21.56
CA THR A 217 19.09 14.02 21.50
C THR A 217 19.04 15.42 22.11
N MET A 218 17.97 16.17 21.89
CA MET A 218 17.79 17.51 22.48
C MET A 218 17.64 17.48 24.01
N LEU A 219 17.17 16.36 24.59
CA LEU A 219 17.10 16.18 26.05
C LEU A 219 18.41 15.68 26.65
N LEU A 220 19.11 14.77 25.97
CA LEU A 220 20.34 14.18 26.47
C LEU A 220 21.55 15.12 26.38
N LEU A 221 21.62 15.97 25.34
CA LEU A 221 22.74 16.91 25.18
C LEU A 221 22.89 17.86 26.38
N PRO A 222 21.85 18.59 26.82
CA PRO A 222 21.96 19.51 27.95
C PRO A 222 22.34 18.80 29.25
N VAL A 223 21.78 17.61 29.49
CA VAL A 223 22.09 16.79 30.67
C VAL A 223 23.56 16.38 30.65
N PHE A 224 24.08 15.94 29.51
CA PHE A 224 25.50 15.62 29.35
C PHE A 224 26.40 16.82 29.68
N TYR A 225 26.10 18.00 29.12
CA TYR A 225 26.87 19.20 29.40
C TYR A 225 26.77 19.66 30.86
N LEU A 226 25.61 19.49 31.51
CA LEU A 226 25.44 19.75 32.94
C LEU A 226 26.32 18.82 33.79
N ILE A 227 26.37 17.53 33.47
CA ILE A 227 27.23 16.56 34.17
C ILE A 227 28.70 16.95 34.02
N VAL A 228 29.14 17.27 32.79
CA VAL A 228 30.52 17.73 32.53
C VAL A 228 30.83 19.01 33.31
N PHE A 229 29.92 19.98 33.34
CA PHE A 229 30.07 21.21 34.11
C PHE A 229 30.20 20.95 35.62
N LEU A 230 29.36 20.09 36.17
CA LEU A 230 29.41 19.71 37.58
C LEU A 230 30.73 18.99 37.92
N HIS A 231 31.16 18.05 37.08
CA HIS A 231 32.43 17.33 37.26
C HIS A 231 33.63 18.28 37.21
N GLN A 232 33.69 19.19 36.23
CA GLN A 232 34.75 20.20 36.17
C GLN A 232 34.75 21.12 37.39
N ARG A 233 33.57 21.46 37.93
CA ARG A 233 33.44 22.27 39.14
C ARG A 233 33.95 21.53 40.38
N GLU A 234 33.68 20.24 40.51
CA GLU A 234 34.22 19.42 41.61
C GLU A 234 35.74 19.29 41.52
N MET A 235 36.28 19.01 40.34
CA MET A 235 37.74 18.94 40.13
C MET A 235 38.42 20.27 40.48
N LYS A 236 37.84 21.41 40.08
CA LYS A 236 38.35 22.74 40.48
C LYS A 236 38.28 23.00 41.99
N LYS A 237 37.25 22.50 42.68
CA LYS A 237 37.17 22.58 44.15
C LYS A 237 38.21 21.68 44.82
N GLY A 238 38.41 20.46 44.32
CA GLY A 238 39.45 19.53 44.79
C GLY A 238 40.84 20.15 44.73
N ASP A 239 41.23 20.73 43.58
CA ASP A 239 42.51 21.42 43.41
C ASP A 239 42.69 22.61 44.38
N GLN A 240 41.63 23.36 44.67
CA GLN A 240 41.70 24.45 45.63
C GLN A 240 41.88 23.96 47.07
N VAL A 241 41.28 22.82 47.44
CA VAL A 241 41.45 22.20 48.76
C VAL A 241 42.87 21.65 48.92
N PHE A 242 43.42 20.95 47.93
CA PHE A 242 44.81 20.46 47.96
C PHE A 242 45.83 21.61 48.00
N LYS A 243 45.62 22.69 47.23
CA LYS A 243 46.45 23.92 47.33
C LYS A 243 46.40 24.59 48.70
N ARG A 244 45.30 24.44 49.44
CA ARG A 244 45.15 25.01 50.79
C ARG A 244 45.88 24.16 51.85
N ILE A 245 45.92 22.84 51.68
CA ILE A 245 46.64 21.89 52.56
C ILE A 245 48.16 21.95 52.35
N GLY A 246 48.64 22.15 51.11
CA GLY A 246 50.07 22.26 50.83
C GLY A 246 50.77 23.47 51.45
N LYS A 247 50.03 24.51 51.87
CA LYS A 247 50.59 25.72 52.49
C LYS A 247 50.77 25.63 54.00
N THR A 248 50.24 24.61 54.67
CA THR A 248 50.23 24.51 56.15
C THR A 248 51.38 23.69 56.76
N VAL A 249 52.29 23.11 55.95
CA VAL A 249 53.35 22.18 56.42
C VAL A 249 54.76 22.80 56.44
N HIS A 250 54.89 24.13 56.48
CA HIS A 250 56.18 24.79 56.72
C HIS A 250 56.11 25.75 57.92
N LYS A 251 56.15 25.20 59.13
CA LYS A 251 56.59 25.93 60.33
C LYS A 251 57.87 25.30 60.86
N LYS A 252 58.94 26.11 60.88
CA LYS A 252 60.30 25.79 61.34
C LYS A 252 60.32 25.41 62.83
N LYS A 253 61.16 24.43 63.18
CA LYS A 253 61.59 24.14 64.57
C LYS A 253 62.47 25.27 65.10
N PRO A 254 62.32 25.73 66.35
CA PRO A 254 63.31 26.58 67.00
C PRO A 254 64.42 25.73 67.65
N SER A 255 65.63 26.31 67.65
CA SER A 255 66.79 25.91 68.47
C SER A 255 66.65 26.44 69.89
#